data_AF-A0A7Y5XWV5-F1
#
_entry.id   AF-A0A7Y5XWV5-F1
#
_cell.length_a   1.000
_cell.length_b   1.000
_cell.length_c   1.000
_cell.angle_alpha   90.00
_cell.angle_beta   90.00
_cell.angle_gamma   90.00
#
_symmetry.space_group_name_H-M   'P 1'
#
loop_
_entity.id
_entity.type
_entity.pdbx_description
1 polymer ?
#
loop_
_entity_poly.entity_id
_entity_poly.type
_entity_poly.pdbx_seq_one_letter_code
_entity_poly.pdbx_strand_id
1 'polypeptide(L)'
;MSDWQKVLKDESISTLEELRSYVAERFGEEVAEREIDVAALQPAFDNFQMRITRESLSQIREVGDANWNQFIPTVQELEIVDGVIDSLDEDGDSPVPNITHRYPDRALFLVSPVCASYCRFCTLRRKVGDPEKISLKE
;
A
#
# COMPACT_ATOMS: atom_id res chain seq x y z
N MET A 1 15.14 9.85 16.58
CA MET A 1 14.37 9.81 15.33
C MET A 1 14.34 11.21 14.76
N SER A 2 14.68 11.35 13.48
CA SER A 2 14.45 12.58 12.70
C SER A 2 12.94 12.85 12.57
N ASP A 3 12.55 14.07 12.18
CA ASP A 3 11.15 14.47 12.24
C ASP A 3 10.25 13.67 11.28
N TRP A 4 10.72 13.35 10.07
CA TRP A 4 9.95 12.49 9.15
C TRP A 4 9.75 11.06 9.68
N GLN A 5 10.70 10.54 10.48
CA GLN A 5 10.57 9.20 11.07
C GLN A 5 9.49 9.19 12.16
N LYS A 6 9.32 10.30 12.90
CA LYS A 6 8.22 10.44 13.87
C LYS A 6 6.89 10.52 13.14
N VAL A 7 6.78 11.33 12.09
CA VAL A 7 5.58 11.43 11.25
C VAL A 7 5.17 10.05 10.69
N LEU A 8 6.11 9.28 10.14
CA LEU A 8 5.80 7.95 9.62
C LEU A 8 5.38 6.93 10.68
N LYS A 9 5.84 7.10 11.92
CA LYS A 9 5.59 6.14 13.00
C LYS A 9 4.31 6.49 13.76
N ASP A 10 4.14 7.76 14.08
CA ASP A 10 3.18 8.24 15.08
C ASP A 10 1.95 8.91 14.42
N GLU A 11 2.05 9.34 13.16
CA GLU A 11 0.99 10.11 12.49
C GLU A 11 0.35 9.39 11.29
N SER A 12 0.93 8.29 10.82
CA SER A 12 0.40 7.54 9.67
C SER A 12 -0.84 6.72 10.05
N ILE A 13 -1.79 6.65 9.13
CA ILE A 13 -2.98 5.81 9.26
C ILE A 13 -2.61 4.38 8.87
N SER A 14 -2.91 3.44 9.76
CA SER A 14 -2.57 2.03 9.63
C SER A 14 -3.73 1.08 9.91
N THR A 15 -4.91 1.58 10.27
CA THR A 15 -6.15 0.78 10.38
C THR A 15 -7.31 1.37 9.60
N LEU A 16 -8.35 0.57 9.33
CA LEU A 16 -9.58 1.04 8.68
C LEU A 16 -10.37 2.00 9.58
N GLU A 17 -10.34 1.83 10.90
CA GLU A 17 -11.00 2.73 11.85
C GLU A 17 -10.35 4.11 11.88
N GLU A 18 -9.01 4.16 11.86
CA GLU A 18 -8.25 5.39 11.73
C GLU A 18 -8.59 6.09 10.40
N LEU A 19 -8.67 5.32 9.30
CA LEU A 19 -9.04 5.85 8.00
C LEU A 19 -10.48 6.40 8.00
N ARG A 20 -11.45 5.65 8.51
CA ARG A 20 -12.85 6.08 8.62
C ARG A 20 -12.95 7.37 9.43
N SER A 21 -12.24 7.45 10.55
CA SER A 21 -12.19 8.65 11.40
C SER A 21 -11.62 9.85 10.65
N TYR A 22 -10.54 9.65 9.87
CA TYR A 22 -9.96 10.72 9.05
C TYR A 22 -10.91 11.19 7.94
N VAL A 23 -11.58 10.26 7.26
CA VAL A 23 -12.57 10.58 6.22
C VAL A 23 -13.76 11.32 6.83
N ALA A 24 -14.21 10.94 8.02
CA ALA A 24 -15.29 11.63 8.74
C ALA A 24 -14.90 13.08 9.09
N GLU A 25 -13.68 13.29 9.58
CA GLU A 25 -13.16 14.64 9.90
C GLU A 25 -13.10 15.54 8.66
N ARG A 26 -12.71 14.98 7.51
CA ARG A 26 -12.45 15.74 6.27
C ARG A 26 -13.66 15.93 5.37
N PHE A 27 -14.50 14.91 5.25
CA PHE A 27 -15.57 14.81 4.26
C PHE A 27 -16.96 14.56 4.88
N GLY A 28 -17.04 14.37 6.21
CA GLY A 28 -18.27 14.19 6.95
C GLY A 28 -18.62 12.72 7.25
N GLU A 29 -19.38 12.51 8.34
CA GLU A 29 -19.72 11.17 8.84
C GLU A 29 -20.50 10.33 7.81
N GLU A 30 -21.40 10.95 7.04
CA GLU A 30 -22.18 10.25 6.00
C GLU A 30 -21.27 9.69 4.90
N VAL A 31 -20.24 10.44 4.51
CA VAL A 31 -19.25 9.98 3.53
C VAL A 31 -18.39 8.87 4.11
N ALA A 32 -17.94 9.00 5.36
CA ALA A 32 -17.15 7.98 6.01
C ALA A 32 -17.89 6.65 6.13
N GLU A 33 -19.18 6.68 6.48
CA GLU A 33 -20.01 5.47 6.57
C GLU A 33 -20.23 4.82 5.19
N ARG A 34 -20.42 5.63 4.15
CA ARG A 34 -20.65 5.12 2.80
C ARG A 34 -19.38 4.55 2.15
N GLU A 35 -18.27 5.26 2.28
CA GLU A 35 -17.04 4.94 1.54
C GLU A 35 -16.12 4.00 2.33
N ILE A 36 -16.11 4.09 3.66
CA ILE A 36 -15.23 3.30 4.53
C ILE A 36 -16.05 2.34 5.41
N ASP A 37 -16.80 1.45 4.76
CA ASP A 37 -17.40 0.30 5.43
C ASP A 37 -16.29 -0.65 5.88
N VAL A 38 -15.94 -0.57 7.17
CA VAL A 38 -14.86 -1.34 7.79
C VAL A 38 -15.05 -2.84 7.56
N ALA A 39 -16.27 -3.35 7.69
CA ALA A 39 -16.54 -4.77 7.56
C ALA A 39 -16.39 -5.24 6.11
N ALA A 40 -16.90 -4.46 5.15
CA ALA A 40 -16.78 -4.79 3.73
C ALA A 40 -15.34 -4.65 3.20
N LEU A 41 -14.58 -3.68 3.73
CA LEU A 41 -13.21 -3.41 3.29
C LEU A 41 -12.15 -4.25 3.99
N GLN A 42 -12.47 -4.89 5.13
CA GLN A 42 -11.50 -5.69 5.89
C GLN A 42 -10.76 -6.73 5.04
N PRO A 43 -11.40 -7.51 4.14
CA PRO A 43 -10.66 -8.47 3.33
C PRO A 43 -9.71 -7.79 2.32
N ALA A 44 -10.09 -6.64 1.77
CA ALA A 44 -9.23 -5.88 0.84
C ALA A 44 -8.04 -5.24 1.58
N PHE A 45 -8.29 -4.86 2.84
CA PHE A 45 -7.27 -4.38 3.76
C PHE A 45 -6.29 -5.49 4.15
N ASP A 46 -6.77 -6.68 4.50
CA ASP A 46 -5.88 -7.80 4.88
C ASP A 46 -5.01 -8.29 3.71
N ASN A 47 -5.52 -8.18 2.47
CA ASN A 47 -4.78 -8.53 1.26
C ASN A 47 -3.68 -7.52 0.89
N PHE A 48 -3.72 -6.31 1.43
CA PHE A 48 -2.77 -5.24 1.14
C PHE A 48 -2.30 -4.57 2.41
N GLN A 49 -1.01 -4.70 2.72
CA GLN A 49 -0.40 -3.93 3.80
C GLN A 49 -0.74 -2.44 3.66
N MET A 50 -1.24 -1.84 4.74
CA MET A 50 -1.75 -0.49 4.73
C MET A 50 -0.99 0.39 5.70
N ARG A 51 -0.52 1.50 5.14
CA ARG A 51 0.01 2.66 5.82
C ARG A 51 -0.23 3.80 4.86
N ILE A 52 -0.82 4.89 5.33
CA ILE A 52 -0.98 6.10 4.52
C ILE A 52 -0.58 7.29 5.38
N THR A 53 0.33 8.10 4.87
CA THR A 53 0.75 9.31 5.60
C THR A 53 -0.36 10.37 5.55
N ARG A 54 -0.46 11.17 6.60
CA ARG A 54 -1.40 12.31 6.62
C ARG A 54 -1.13 13.30 5.50
N GLU A 55 0.13 13.48 5.11
CA GLU A 55 0.50 14.30 3.96
C GLU A 55 -0.12 13.75 2.67
N SER A 56 -0.04 12.44 2.41
CA SER A 56 -0.63 11.83 1.22
C SER A 56 -2.15 12.00 1.21
N LEU A 57 -2.80 11.75 2.35
CA LEU A 57 -4.24 11.94 2.50
C LEU A 57 -4.66 13.40 2.37
N SER A 58 -3.82 14.35 2.80
CA SER A 58 -4.14 15.78 2.71
C SER A 58 -4.32 16.26 1.28
N GLN A 59 -3.69 15.58 0.32
CA GLN A 59 -3.75 15.89 -1.11
C GLN A 59 -5.05 15.42 -1.78
N ILE A 60 -5.87 14.64 -1.08
CA ILE A 60 -7.21 14.27 -1.52
C ILE A 60 -8.13 15.50 -1.39
N ARG A 61 -8.67 15.92 -2.51
CA ARG A 61 -9.56 17.07 -2.66
C ARG A 61 -11.03 16.65 -2.59
N GLU A 62 -11.36 15.53 -3.22
CA GLU A 62 -12.73 15.00 -3.26
C GLU A 62 -12.73 13.47 -3.31
N VAL A 63 -13.85 12.88 -2.91
CA VAL A 63 -14.06 11.42 -2.96
C VAL A 63 -13.97 10.95 -4.41
N GLY A 64 -13.15 9.93 -4.66
CA GLY A 64 -12.96 9.36 -5.99
C GLY A 64 -11.98 10.12 -6.89
N ASP A 65 -11.31 11.16 -6.40
CA ASP A 65 -10.25 11.82 -7.16
C ASP A 65 -9.01 10.92 -7.38
N ALA A 66 -8.06 11.39 -8.17
CA ALA A 66 -6.86 10.61 -8.50
C ALA A 66 -6.02 10.25 -7.27
N ASN A 67 -5.99 11.05 -6.20
CA ASN A 67 -5.26 10.73 -4.98
C ASN A 67 -6.06 9.76 -4.10
N TRP A 68 -7.39 9.91 -4.04
CA TRP A 68 -8.30 8.97 -3.39
C TRP A 68 -8.07 7.55 -3.92
N ASN A 69 -8.15 7.39 -5.23
CA ASN A 69 -8.05 6.07 -5.88
C ASN A 69 -6.66 5.41 -5.73
N GLN A 70 -5.62 6.18 -5.39
CA GLN A 70 -4.28 5.63 -5.18
C GLN A 70 -4.12 5.01 -3.78
N PHE A 71 -4.86 5.48 -2.77
CA PHE A 71 -4.61 5.13 -1.37
C PHE A 71 -5.80 4.52 -0.63
N ILE A 72 -7.04 4.87 -0.99
CA ILE A 72 -8.23 4.39 -0.30
C ILE A 72 -8.62 3.02 -0.86
N PRO A 73 -8.76 1.98 0.00
CA PRO A 73 -9.11 0.64 -0.45
C PRO A 73 -10.53 0.59 -1.02
N THR A 74 -10.74 -0.31 -1.96
CA THR A 74 -12.08 -0.59 -2.51
C THR A 74 -12.38 -2.09 -2.51
N VAL A 75 -13.66 -2.46 -2.43
CA VAL A 75 -14.08 -3.88 -2.45
C VAL A 75 -13.73 -4.58 -3.77
N GLN A 76 -13.61 -3.81 -4.86
CA GLN A 76 -13.24 -4.29 -6.19
C GLN A 76 -11.82 -4.87 -6.23
N GLU A 77 -10.95 -4.53 -5.27
CA GLU A 77 -9.61 -5.12 -5.18
C GLU A 77 -9.63 -6.63 -4.90
N LEU A 78 -10.76 -7.15 -4.42
CA LEU A 78 -11.00 -8.58 -4.20
C LEU A 78 -11.41 -9.31 -5.48
N GLU A 79 -11.77 -8.59 -6.54
CA GLU A 79 -12.17 -9.15 -7.82
C GLU A 79 -10.93 -9.51 -8.64
N ILE A 80 -10.50 -10.77 -8.55
CA ILE A 80 -9.38 -11.30 -9.35
C ILE A 80 -9.93 -11.91 -10.64
N VAL A 81 -9.71 -11.24 -11.77
CA VAL A 81 -10.14 -11.73 -13.09
C VAL A 81 -9.02 -12.51 -13.78
N ASP A 82 -7.85 -11.88 -13.95
CA ASP A 82 -6.68 -12.42 -14.67
C ASP A 82 -5.36 -12.16 -13.91
N GLY A 83 -5.45 -11.87 -12.61
CA GLY A 83 -4.32 -11.49 -11.79
C GLY A 83 -3.26 -12.59 -11.64
N VAL A 84 -2.02 -12.28 -12.06
CA VAL A 84 -0.83 -13.09 -11.80
C VAL A 84 -0.08 -12.52 -10.60
N ILE A 85 0.33 -13.36 -9.65
CA ILE A 85 1.01 -12.91 -8.42
C ILE A 85 2.30 -12.15 -8.76
N ASP A 86 3.17 -12.75 -9.57
CA ASP A 86 4.41 -12.14 -10.08
C ASP A 86 4.29 -11.95 -11.60
N SER A 87 3.47 -10.98 -12.01
CA SER A 87 3.19 -10.72 -13.43
C SER A 87 4.42 -10.28 -14.23
N LEU A 88 5.46 -9.83 -13.53
CA LEU A 88 6.71 -9.39 -14.11
C LEU A 88 7.83 -10.42 -13.92
N ASP A 89 7.55 -11.66 -13.51
CA ASP A 89 8.51 -12.76 -13.33
C ASP A 89 9.83 -12.34 -12.68
N GLU A 90 9.76 -11.48 -11.67
CA GLU A 90 10.94 -10.92 -11.02
C GLU A 90 11.66 -11.96 -10.17
N ASP A 91 10.92 -12.94 -9.65
CA ASP A 91 11.47 -14.08 -8.90
C ASP A 91 12.13 -15.10 -9.84
N GLY A 92 11.56 -15.34 -11.03
CA GLY A 92 12.16 -16.19 -12.06
C GLY A 92 13.47 -15.63 -12.62
N ASP A 93 13.54 -14.30 -12.78
CA ASP A 93 14.75 -13.59 -13.20
C ASP A 93 15.71 -13.24 -12.03
N SER A 94 15.55 -13.89 -10.88
CA SER A 94 16.33 -13.61 -9.66
C SER A 94 17.49 -14.61 -9.50
N PRO A 95 18.75 -14.27 -9.86
CA PRO A 95 19.89 -15.17 -9.64
C PRO A 95 20.19 -15.43 -8.16
N VAL A 96 19.83 -14.47 -7.29
CA VAL A 96 19.95 -14.53 -5.83
C VAL A 96 18.78 -13.76 -5.21
N PRO A 97 18.46 -13.96 -3.91
CA PRO A 97 17.40 -13.20 -3.25
C PRO A 97 17.56 -11.69 -3.41
N ASN A 98 16.44 -10.98 -3.61
CA ASN A 98 16.33 -9.52 -3.72
C ASN A 98 17.01 -8.86 -4.93
N ILE A 99 17.69 -9.61 -5.80
CA ILE A 99 18.28 -9.07 -7.03
C ILE A 99 17.59 -9.70 -8.23
N THR A 100 16.85 -8.90 -9.00
CA THR A 100 16.28 -9.32 -10.28
C THR A 100 17.18 -8.82 -11.41
N HIS A 101 17.64 -9.73 -12.27
CA HIS A 101 18.56 -9.44 -13.37
C HIS A 101 18.02 -9.97 -14.70
N ARG A 102 16.96 -9.32 -15.19
CA ARG A 102 16.30 -9.62 -16.48
C ARG A 102 17.09 -9.13 -17.70
N TYR A 103 17.66 -7.94 -17.59
CA TYR A 103 18.25 -7.24 -18.74
C TYR A 103 19.77 -7.35 -18.71
N PRO A 104 20.46 -7.35 -19.86
CA PRO A 104 21.90 -7.65 -19.92
C PRO A 104 22.82 -6.67 -19.17
N ASP A 105 22.38 -5.43 -18.93
CA ASP A 105 23.23 -4.32 -18.49
C ASP A 105 22.75 -3.62 -17.20
N ARG A 106 21.72 -4.16 -16.54
CA ARG A 106 21.13 -3.55 -15.33
C ARG A 106 20.36 -4.55 -14.49
N ALA A 107 20.41 -4.37 -13.17
CA ALA A 107 19.66 -5.16 -12.21
C ALA A 107 18.78 -4.27 -11.33
N LEU A 108 17.70 -4.85 -10.81
CA LEU A 108 16.87 -4.29 -9.76
C LEU A 108 17.33 -4.89 -8.43
N PHE A 109 17.68 -4.03 -7.46
CA PHE A 109 18.03 -4.46 -6.11
C PHE A 109 16.97 -3.98 -5.11
N LEU A 110 16.24 -4.93 -4.52
CA LEU A 110 15.23 -4.68 -3.50
C LEU A 110 15.90 -4.54 -2.13
N VAL A 111 16.04 -3.30 -1.66
CA VAL A 111 16.75 -2.98 -0.40
C VAL A 111 15.83 -2.74 0.78
N SER A 112 14.52 -2.57 0.54
CA SER A 112 13.55 -2.28 1.60
C SER A 112 12.16 -2.75 1.17
N PRO A 113 11.42 -3.46 2.03
CA PRO A 113 10.01 -3.73 1.82
C PRO A 113 9.11 -2.56 2.24
N VAL A 114 9.65 -1.50 2.84
CA VAL A 114 8.86 -0.46 3.51
C VAL A 114 8.62 0.74 2.59
N CYS A 115 7.35 1.09 2.39
CA CYS A 115 6.92 2.32 1.70
C CYS A 115 6.26 3.29 2.69
N ALA A 116 6.49 4.61 2.56
CA ALA A 116 5.86 5.62 3.41
C ALA A 116 4.32 5.51 3.37
N SER A 117 3.77 5.39 2.16
CA SER A 117 2.38 5.00 1.92
C SER A 117 2.33 3.84 0.93
N TYR A 118 1.42 2.90 1.12
CA TYR A 118 1.23 1.78 0.19
C TYR A 118 0.14 2.11 -0.82
N CYS A 119 0.50 2.07 -2.09
CA CYS A 119 -0.42 2.32 -3.19
C CYS A 119 -1.33 1.11 -3.44
N ARG A 120 -2.63 1.31 -3.71
CA ARG A 120 -3.59 0.24 -4.00
C ARG A 120 -3.35 -0.48 -5.34
N PHE A 121 -2.51 0.10 -6.20
CA PHE A 121 -2.11 -0.45 -7.50
C PHE A 121 -0.68 -1.01 -7.51
N CYS A 122 -0.08 -1.26 -6.34
CA CYS A 122 1.32 -1.70 -6.25
C CYS A 122 1.54 -3.08 -6.92
N THR A 123 2.34 -3.12 -7.99
CA THR A 123 2.75 -4.38 -8.66
C THR A 123 3.61 -5.28 -7.77
N LEU A 124 4.28 -4.68 -6.78
CA LEU A 124 5.15 -5.37 -5.83
C LEU A 124 4.43 -5.72 -4.51
N ARG A 125 3.10 -5.60 -4.42
CA ARG A 125 2.31 -5.86 -3.19
C ARG A 125 2.59 -7.23 -2.55
N ARG A 126 3.00 -8.20 -3.37
CA ARG A 126 3.38 -9.54 -2.91
C ARG A 126 4.63 -9.54 -2.01
N LYS A 127 5.51 -8.54 -2.12
CA LYS A 127 6.80 -8.40 -1.44
C LYS A 127 6.84 -7.21 -0.47
N VAL A 128 6.35 -6.04 -0.88
CA VAL A 128 6.38 -4.84 -0.03
C VAL A 128 5.40 -4.96 1.14
N GLY A 129 5.75 -4.34 2.27
CA GLY A 129 5.00 -4.39 3.52
C GLY A 129 5.30 -5.62 4.38
N ASP A 130 6.05 -6.59 3.88
CA ASP A 130 6.48 -7.78 4.62
C ASP A 130 8.02 -7.80 4.79
N PRO A 131 8.55 -7.54 6.00
CA PRO A 131 9.98 -7.57 6.28
C PRO A 131 10.68 -8.90 5.94
N GLU A 132 9.95 -10.01 5.98
CA GLU A 132 10.52 -11.34 5.75
C GLU A 132 10.72 -11.62 4.25
N LYS A 133 9.95 -10.95 3.38
CA LYS A 133 10.00 -11.16 1.92
C LYS A 133 11.10 -10.37 1.21
N ILE A 134 11.63 -9.34 1.85
CA ILE A 134 12.84 -8.61 1.42
C ILE A 134 13.81 -8.60 2.62
N SER A 135 14.23 -9.81 3.02
CA SER A 135 15.22 -9.97 4.08
C SER A 135 16.61 -9.64 3.57
N LEU A 136 17.29 -8.72 4.26
CA LEU A 136 18.72 -8.47 4.08
C LEU A 136 19.59 -9.29 5.04
N LYS A 137 18.97 -10.17 5.84
CA LYS A 137 19.69 -11.04 6.78
C LYS A 137 20.14 -12.30 6.03
N GLU A 138 21.43 -12.57 6.07
CA GLU A 138 22.04 -13.87 5.75
C GLU A 138 21.71 -14.90 6.85
#